data_AF-A0AA36GN63-F1
#
_entry.id   AF-A0AA36GN63-F1
#
_cell.length_a   1.000
_cell.length_b   1.000
_cell.length_c   1.000
_cell.angle_alpha   90.00
_cell.angle_beta   90.00
_cell.angle_gamma   90.00
#
_symmetry.space_group_name_H-M   'P 1'
#
loop_
_entity.id
_entity.type
_entity.pdbx_description
1 polymer ?
#
loop_
_entity_poly.entity_id
_entity_poly.type
_entity_poly.pdbx_seq_one_letter_code
_entity_poly.pdbx_strand_id
1 'polypeptide(L)'
;MAEIEGRFHNIWKKMSMNKSLSRMDRARMAVWDYPIANKFTNIWRHMQRSKLPSNIDDAVRRVLDPEEQFAFIGDASHIKYMAYTNCQLQQVGTELARKPYAIAVQSGSYLRDQISSAILVLLNQKHLETLKEKWWEDNPKRAICADTSDESDGISVQNIGGVFIFISAGLLLSVVTLTIECFYHRRQNLHTVENHRDDKENKETNGTTSIASPHHHDNCGNSSNRNNHITSCGTDNAGFEY
;
A
#
# COMPACT_ATOMS: atom_id res chain seq x y z
N MET A 1 -29.31 14.61 8.91
CA MET A 1 -29.14 13.13 9.00
C MET A 1 -29.24 12.65 10.43
N ALA A 2 -28.45 13.18 11.37
CA ALA A 2 -28.52 12.78 12.80
C ALA A 2 -29.94 12.92 13.40
N GLU A 3 -30.66 14.01 13.12
CA GLU A 3 -32.05 14.16 13.59
C GLU A 3 -32.99 13.08 13.03
N ILE A 4 -32.87 12.79 11.73
CA ILE A 4 -33.67 11.78 11.06
C ILE A 4 -33.41 10.39 11.67
N GLU A 5 -32.14 10.05 11.87
CA GLU A 5 -31.72 8.82 12.54
C GLU A 5 -32.28 8.75 13.98
N GLY A 6 -32.21 9.84 14.74
CA GLY A 6 -32.78 9.94 16.07
C GLY A 6 -34.31 9.78 16.07
N ARG A 7 -35.01 10.34 15.08
CA ARG A 7 -36.47 10.16 14.90
C ARG A 7 -36.81 8.70 14.62
N PHE A 8 -36.12 8.06 13.67
CA PHE A 8 -36.33 6.64 13.37
C PHE A 8 -36.03 5.75 14.57
N HIS A 9 -34.93 6.00 15.28
CA HIS A 9 -34.61 5.29 16.52
C HIS A 9 -35.72 5.41 17.56
N ASN A 10 -36.24 6.62 17.77
CA ASN A 10 -37.35 6.86 18.71
C ASN A 10 -38.66 6.19 18.27
N ILE A 11 -38.94 6.17 16.97
CA ILE A 11 -40.12 5.48 16.41
C ILE A 11 -40.00 3.97 16.65
N TRP A 12 -38.89 3.36 16.25
CA TRP A 12 -38.62 1.94 16.46
C TRP A 12 -38.71 1.58 17.95
N LYS A 13 -38.06 2.38 18.81
CA LYS A 13 -38.10 2.21 20.27
C LYS A 13 -39.54 2.23 20.81
N LYS A 14 -40.37 3.16 20.33
CA LYS A 14 -41.78 3.24 20.73
C LYS A 14 -42.56 2.02 20.26
N MET A 15 -42.35 1.54 19.03
CA MET A 15 -43.04 0.34 18.53
C MET A 15 -42.62 -0.92 19.29
N SER A 16 -41.32 -1.12 19.53
CA SER A 16 -40.77 -2.31 20.19
C SER A 16 -41.05 -2.35 21.70
N MET A 17 -41.09 -1.18 22.36
CA MET A 17 -41.37 -1.07 23.79
C MET A 17 -42.82 -0.75 24.14
N ASN A 18 -43.74 -0.73 23.17
CA ASN A 18 -45.14 -0.46 23.48
C ASN A 18 -45.80 -1.67 24.14
N LYS A 19 -46.08 -1.54 25.45
CA LYS A 19 -46.65 -2.58 26.31
C LYS A 19 -48.17 -2.77 26.15
N SER A 20 -48.86 -1.88 25.43
CA SER A 20 -50.31 -1.99 25.20
C SER A 20 -50.67 -2.91 24.03
N LEU A 21 -49.69 -3.43 23.29
CA LEU A 21 -49.91 -4.34 22.17
C LEU A 21 -50.00 -5.81 22.61
N SER A 22 -50.78 -6.59 21.87
CA SER A 22 -50.87 -8.04 22.04
C SER A 22 -49.50 -8.71 21.84
N ARG A 23 -49.28 -9.83 22.53
CA ARG A 23 -48.01 -10.57 22.51
C ARG A 23 -47.58 -10.99 21.10
N MET A 24 -48.56 -11.33 20.23
CA MET A 24 -48.32 -11.70 18.84
C MET A 24 -47.97 -10.50 17.94
N ASP A 25 -48.61 -9.36 18.14
CA ASP A 25 -48.32 -8.14 17.37
C ASP A 25 -46.94 -7.58 17.72
N ARG A 26 -46.56 -7.66 19.00
CA ARG A 26 -45.21 -7.33 19.47
C ARG A 26 -44.14 -8.24 18.85
N ALA A 27 -44.42 -9.54 18.71
CA ALA A 27 -43.49 -10.48 18.09
C ALA A 27 -43.30 -10.19 16.59
N ARG A 28 -44.36 -9.82 15.86
CA ARG A 28 -44.28 -9.40 14.45
C ARG A 28 -43.45 -8.13 14.25
N MET A 29 -43.50 -7.20 15.20
CA MET A 29 -42.71 -5.96 15.13
C MET A 29 -41.25 -6.13 15.53
N ALA A 30 -40.90 -7.18 16.27
CA ALA A 30 -39.52 -7.50 16.63
C ALA A 30 -38.69 -8.06 15.45
N VAL A 31 -39.34 -8.39 14.33
CA VAL A 31 -38.68 -8.90 13.10
C VAL A 31 -37.91 -7.79 12.37
N TRP A 32 -38.19 -6.52 12.66
CA TRP A 32 -37.39 -5.40 12.15
C TRP A 32 -36.10 -5.27 12.97
N ASP A 33 -35.08 -6.06 12.61
CA ASP A 33 -33.69 -5.75 12.89
C ASP A 33 -33.27 -4.56 12.02
N TYR A 34 -33.74 -3.36 12.38
CA TYR A 34 -33.16 -2.16 11.80
C TYR A 34 -31.69 -2.14 12.22
N PRO A 35 -30.73 -2.08 11.28
CA PRO A 35 -29.32 -2.00 11.64
C PRO A 35 -29.07 -0.59 12.19
N ILE A 36 -29.26 -0.41 13.50
CA ILE A 36 -29.04 0.87 14.20
C ILE A 36 -27.53 1.09 14.37
N ALA A 37 -26.82 1.30 13.26
CA ALA A 37 -25.54 1.98 13.36
C ALA A 37 -25.85 3.45 13.61
N ASN A 38 -25.82 3.89 14.88
CA ASN A 38 -25.99 5.30 15.33
C ASN A 38 -24.84 6.21 14.86
N LYS A 39 -24.49 6.14 13.57
CA LYS A 39 -23.26 6.73 13.03
C LYS A 39 -23.36 8.25 13.06
N PHE A 40 -24.41 8.82 12.50
CA PHE A 40 -24.55 10.27 12.38
C PHE A 40 -24.84 10.92 13.74
N THR A 41 -25.56 10.21 14.61
CA THR A 41 -25.83 10.63 15.99
C THR A 41 -24.54 10.68 16.82
N ASN A 42 -23.66 9.69 16.67
CA ASN A 42 -22.35 9.71 17.33
C ASN A 42 -21.47 10.84 16.78
N ILE A 43 -21.38 11.01 15.45
CA ILE A 43 -20.63 12.11 14.82
C ILE A 43 -21.15 13.46 15.32
N TRP A 44 -22.47 13.67 15.35
CA TRP A 44 -23.08 14.90 15.87
C TRP A 44 -22.72 15.16 17.34
N ARG A 45 -22.75 14.12 18.18
CA ARG A 45 -22.34 14.24 19.59
C ARG A 45 -20.88 14.68 19.72
N HIS A 46 -19.99 14.17 18.87
CA HIS A 46 -18.58 14.60 18.86
C HIS A 46 -18.44 16.03 18.35
N MET A 47 -19.11 16.41 17.26
CA MET A 47 -19.07 17.79 16.74
C MET A 47 -19.53 18.82 17.79
N GLN A 48 -20.57 18.48 18.58
CA GLN A 48 -21.05 19.36 19.64
C GLN A 48 -20.02 19.52 20.78
N ARG A 49 -19.24 18.48 21.09
CA ARG A 49 -18.20 18.51 22.11
C ARG A 49 -16.95 19.26 21.65
N SER A 50 -16.56 19.10 20.39
CA SER A 50 -15.32 19.66 19.81
C SER A 50 -15.43 21.13 19.38
N LYS A 51 -16.57 21.78 19.63
CA LYS A 51 -16.94 23.15 19.24
C LYS A 51 -16.90 23.38 17.72
N LEU A 52 -18.02 23.81 17.15
CA LEU A 52 -18.10 24.13 15.73
C LEU A 52 -17.33 25.43 15.43
N PRO A 53 -16.56 25.47 14.32
CA PRO A 53 -15.93 26.71 13.86
C PRO A 53 -17.01 27.73 13.46
N SER A 54 -16.77 29.01 13.73
CA SER A 54 -17.71 30.09 13.39
C SER A 54 -17.66 30.42 11.90
N ASN A 55 -16.45 30.42 11.34
CA ASN A 55 -16.16 30.75 9.96
C ASN A 55 -15.31 29.65 9.31
N ILE A 56 -15.28 29.68 7.99
CA ILE A 56 -14.54 28.70 7.21
C ILE A 56 -13.03 28.91 7.34
N ASP A 57 -12.55 30.14 7.41
CA ASP A 57 -11.13 30.43 7.63
C ASP A 57 -10.64 29.94 9.01
N ASP A 58 -11.50 30.03 10.04
CA ASP A 58 -11.20 29.46 11.36
C ASP A 58 -11.17 27.94 11.31
N ALA A 59 -12.06 27.31 10.53
CA ALA A 59 -12.03 25.87 10.29
C ALA A 59 -10.71 25.44 9.62
N VAL A 60 -10.26 26.16 8.59
CA VAL A 60 -8.98 25.89 7.90
C VAL A 60 -7.82 26.02 8.87
N ARG A 61 -7.77 27.09 9.66
CA ARG A 61 -6.71 27.30 10.67
C ARG A 61 -6.63 26.15 11.66
N ARG A 62 -7.77 25.65 12.13
CA ARG A 62 -7.84 24.50 13.06
C ARG A 62 -7.46 23.18 12.43
N VAL A 63 -7.78 22.96 11.15
CA VAL A 63 -7.35 21.75 10.42
C VAL A 63 -5.84 21.74 10.18
N LEU A 64 -5.24 22.91 9.94
CA LEU A 64 -3.80 23.05 9.72
C LEU A 64 -2.99 22.95 11.02
N ASP A 65 -3.63 23.09 12.18
CA ASP A 65 -2.96 22.95 13.47
C ASP A 65 -2.73 21.46 13.79
N PRO A 66 -1.47 20.99 13.85
CA PRO A 66 -1.17 19.58 14.11
C PRO A 66 -1.54 19.15 15.54
N GLU A 67 -1.70 20.07 16.48
CA GLU A 67 -2.02 19.73 17.87
C GLU A 67 -3.51 19.45 18.09
N GLU A 68 -4.40 20.10 17.31
CA GLU A 68 -5.85 19.99 17.51
C GLU A 68 -6.46 18.67 16.96
N GLN A 69 -5.73 17.91 16.12
CA GLN A 69 -6.22 16.69 15.44
C GLN A 69 -7.65 16.85 14.90
N PHE A 70 -7.91 17.96 14.20
CA PHE A 70 -9.24 18.38 13.81
C PHE A 70 -9.55 18.02 12.35
N ALA A 71 -10.77 17.54 12.10
CA ALA A 71 -11.28 17.30 10.75
C ALA A 71 -12.52 18.17 10.51
N PHE A 72 -12.54 18.88 9.39
CA PHE A 72 -13.66 19.71 8.99
C PHE A 72 -14.61 18.97 8.05
N ILE A 73 -15.91 19.08 8.32
CA ILE A 73 -16.99 18.55 7.47
C ILE A 73 -17.83 19.73 7.00
N GLY A 74 -18.03 19.82 5.69
CA GLY A 74 -18.74 20.91 5.04
C GLY A 74 -19.19 20.54 3.63
N ASP A 75 -19.56 21.54 2.83
CA ASP A 75 -19.98 21.34 1.46
C ASP A 75 -18.83 20.81 0.60
N ALA A 76 -19.10 19.75 -0.17
CA ALA A 76 -18.10 19.07 -0.99
C ALA A 76 -17.39 20.02 -1.97
N SER A 77 -18.14 20.89 -2.65
CA SER A 77 -17.58 21.88 -3.57
C SER A 77 -16.62 22.85 -2.88
N HIS A 78 -16.92 23.24 -1.64
CA HIS A 78 -16.09 24.19 -0.91
C HIS A 78 -14.80 23.53 -0.42
N ILE A 79 -14.90 22.31 0.13
CA ILE A 79 -13.74 21.52 0.55
C ILE A 79 -12.84 21.23 -0.65
N LYS A 80 -13.43 20.82 -1.78
CA LYS A 80 -12.71 20.58 -3.02
C LYS A 80 -11.94 21.82 -3.47
N TYR A 81 -12.56 23.00 -3.40
CA TYR A 81 -11.89 24.26 -3.75
C TYR A 81 -10.74 24.60 -2.79
N MET A 82 -10.89 24.37 -1.49
CA MET A 82 -9.80 24.58 -0.52
C MET A 82 -8.62 23.64 -0.77
N ALA A 83 -8.87 22.35 -0.98
CA ALA A 83 -7.83 21.38 -1.32
C ALA A 83 -7.16 21.71 -2.67
N TYR A 84 -7.94 22.27 -3.61
CA TYR A 84 -7.43 22.70 -4.92
C TYR A 84 -6.52 23.94 -4.86
N THR A 85 -6.68 24.78 -3.83
CA THR A 85 -5.94 26.05 -3.67
C THR A 85 -4.85 25.97 -2.60
N ASN A 86 -4.85 24.94 -1.75
CA ASN A 86 -3.84 24.74 -0.71
C ASN A 86 -3.44 23.25 -0.60
N CYS A 87 -2.18 22.96 -0.89
CA CYS A 87 -1.61 21.61 -0.88
C CYS A 87 -1.48 20.98 0.52
N GLN A 88 -1.62 21.75 1.59
CA GLN A 88 -1.63 21.23 2.95
C GLN A 88 -2.98 20.59 3.33
N LEU A 89 -4.01 20.81 2.52
CA LEU A 89 -5.35 20.29 2.74
C LEU A 89 -5.64 19.17 1.75
N GLN A 90 -6.22 18.09 2.25
CA GLN A 90 -6.66 16.96 1.43
C GLN A 90 -8.12 16.62 1.74
N GLN A 91 -8.92 16.41 0.69
CA GLN A 91 -10.24 15.85 0.83
C GLN A 91 -10.12 14.33 1.08
N VAL A 92 -10.68 13.86 2.19
CA VAL A 92 -10.67 12.43 2.54
C VAL A 92 -12.07 11.84 2.43
N GLY A 93 -12.17 10.69 1.74
CA GLY A 93 -13.39 9.92 1.62
C GLY A 93 -14.39 10.44 0.59
N THR A 94 -15.57 9.82 0.57
CA THR A 94 -16.67 10.16 -0.36
C THR A 94 -17.64 11.17 0.24
N GLU A 95 -18.35 11.88 -0.63
CA GLU A 95 -19.43 12.79 -0.22
C GLU A 95 -20.50 12.05 0.60
N LEU A 96 -20.82 12.57 1.79
CA LEU A 96 -21.80 11.97 2.70
C LEU A 96 -23.23 11.99 2.15
N ALA A 97 -23.56 13.02 1.37
CA ALA A 97 -24.78 13.10 0.60
C ALA A 97 -24.62 14.10 -0.54
N ARG A 98 -25.24 13.78 -1.68
CA ARG A 98 -25.32 14.70 -2.82
C ARG A 98 -26.50 15.63 -2.61
N LYS A 99 -26.23 16.93 -2.56
CA LYS A 99 -27.25 17.97 -2.54
C LYS A 99 -26.99 18.94 -3.70
N PRO A 100 -27.88 19.02 -4.70
CA PRO A 100 -27.68 19.94 -5.81
C PRO A 100 -27.94 21.39 -5.37
N TYR A 101 -27.24 22.33 -5.99
CA TYR A 101 -27.56 23.75 -5.87
C TYR A 101 -28.78 24.08 -6.75
N ALA A 102 -29.64 24.98 -6.25
CA ALA A 102 -30.84 25.40 -6.95
C ALA A 102 -31.07 26.91 -6.77
N ILE A 103 -31.69 27.54 -7.76
CA ILE A 103 -32.10 28.94 -7.69
C ILE A 103 -33.50 28.98 -7.08
N ALA A 104 -33.62 29.65 -5.94
CA ALA A 104 -34.92 29.83 -5.28
C ALA A 104 -35.67 31.03 -5.88
N VAL A 105 -36.95 30.83 -6.17
CA VAL A 105 -37.86 31.87 -6.67
C VAL A 105 -39.10 31.87 -5.79
N GLN A 106 -39.74 33.03 -5.61
CA GLN A 106 -40.99 33.13 -4.85
C GLN A 106 -42.06 32.19 -5.42
N SER A 107 -42.77 31.50 -4.52
CA SER A 107 -43.88 30.61 -4.88
C SER A 107 -44.93 31.35 -5.71
N GLY A 108 -45.32 30.76 -6.84
CA GLY A 108 -46.31 31.33 -7.76
C GLY A 108 -45.77 32.34 -8.78
N SER A 109 -44.46 32.64 -8.76
CA SER A 109 -43.86 33.52 -9.77
C SER A 109 -43.70 32.83 -11.13
N TYR A 110 -44.01 33.56 -12.20
CA TYR A 110 -43.80 33.12 -13.60
C TYR A 110 -42.31 32.88 -13.93
N LEU A 111 -41.39 33.47 -13.15
CA LEU A 111 -39.95 33.34 -13.35
C LEU A 111 -39.45 31.91 -13.13
N ARG A 112 -40.17 31.10 -12.34
CA ARG A 112 -39.80 29.70 -12.08
C ARG A 112 -39.64 28.92 -13.38
N ASP A 113 -40.64 29.02 -14.26
CA ASP A 113 -40.68 28.26 -15.50
C ASP A 113 -39.66 28.82 -16.51
N GLN A 114 -39.55 30.14 -16.61
CA GLN A 114 -38.56 30.79 -17.49
C GLN A 114 -37.11 30.44 -17.12
N ILE A 115 -36.76 30.51 -15.83
CA ILE A 115 -35.43 30.15 -15.34
C ILE A 115 -35.17 28.66 -15.53
N SER A 116 -36.16 27.80 -15.28
CA SER A 116 -36.01 26.35 -15.45
C SER A 116 -35.74 26.00 -16.92
N SER A 117 -36.51 26.58 -17.86
CA SER A 117 -36.26 26.41 -19.29
C SER A 117 -34.89 26.94 -19.72
N ALA A 118 -34.48 28.11 -19.22
CA ALA A 118 -33.17 28.68 -19.52
C ALA A 118 -32.01 27.77 -19.03
N ILE A 119 -32.12 27.21 -17.82
CA ILE A 119 -31.13 26.26 -17.28
C ILE A 119 -31.05 25.01 -18.17
N LEU A 120 -32.18 24.48 -18.63
CA LEU A 120 -32.20 23.32 -19.52
C LEU A 120 -31.51 23.62 -20.86
N VAL A 121 -31.71 24.82 -21.43
CA VAL A 121 -31.01 25.24 -22.65
C VAL A 121 -29.49 25.30 -22.41
N LEU A 122 -29.04 25.89 -21.29
CA LEU A 122 -27.62 25.97 -20.94
C LEU A 122 -26.99 24.58 -20.70
N LEU A 123 -27.73 23.65 -20.12
CA LEU A 123 -27.31 22.25 -19.95
C LEU A 123 -27.19 21.55 -21.30
N ASN A 124 -28.19 21.67 -22.17
CA ASN A 124 -28.18 21.05 -23.50
C ASN A 124 -27.06 21.58 -24.39
N GLN A 125 -26.74 22.87 -24.25
CA GLN A 125 -25.62 23.53 -24.94
C GLN A 125 -24.26 23.26 -24.28
N LYS A 126 -24.20 22.53 -23.16
CA LYS A 126 -22.99 22.28 -22.36
C LYS A 126 -22.26 23.53 -21.85
N HIS A 127 -22.90 24.70 -21.88
CA HIS A 127 -22.30 25.94 -21.39
C HIS A 127 -21.92 25.87 -19.90
N LEU A 128 -22.69 25.13 -19.10
CA LEU A 128 -22.36 24.93 -17.68
C LEU A 128 -21.10 24.07 -17.49
N GLU A 129 -20.80 23.14 -18.41
CA GLU A 129 -19.57 22.35 -18.37
C GLU A 129 -18.36 23.23 -18.70
N THR A 130 -18.46 24.07 -19.72
CA THR A 130 -17.42 25.05 -20.06
C THR A 130 -17.16 26.04 -18.93
N LEU A 131 -18.21 26.51 -18.25
CA LEU A 131 -18.06 27.36 -17.07
C LEU A 131 -17.37 26.60 -15.92
N LYS A 132 -17.72 25.33 -15.71
CA LYS A 132 -17.05 24.48 -14.72
C LYS A 132 -15.56 24.36 -15.03
N GLU A 133 -15.19 24.01 -16.26
CA GLU A 133 -13.79 23.93 -16.69
C GLU A 133 -13.06 25.25 -16.47
N LYS A 134 -13.66 26.38 -16.89
CA LYS A 134 -13.06 27.71 -16.68
C LYS A 134 -12.80 28.05 -15.21
N TRP A 135 -13.73 27.72 -14.31
CA TRP A 135 -13.60 28.07 -12.89
C TRP A 135 -12.75 27.08 -12.09
N TRP A 136 -12.65 25.83 -12.56
CA TRP A 136 -11.88 24.79 -11.91
C TRP A 136 -10.50 24.64 -12.54
N GLU A 137 -10.41 24.34 -13.83
CA GLU A 137 -9.17 24.02 -14.53
C GLU A 137 -8.32 25.27 -14.84
N ASP A 138 -8.95 26.32 -15.37
CA ASP A 138 -8.27 27.58 -15.76
C ASP A 138 -8.09 28.57 -14.59
N ASN A 139 -8.22 28.09 -13.35
CA ASN A 139 -8.19 28.97 -12.19
C ASN A 139 -6.75 29.40 -11.84
N PRO A 140 -6.42 30.70 -11.83
CA PRO A 140 -5.07 31.17 -11.51
C PRO A 140 -4.68 30.95 -10.04
N LYS A 141 -5.66 30.67 -9.16
CA LYS A 141 -5.43 30.37 -7.75
C LYS A 141 -5.18 28.88 -7.48
N ARG A 142 -5.21 28.03 -8.52
CA ARG A 142 -4.87 26.62 -8.40
C ARG A 142 -3.47 26.49 -7.81
N ALA A 143 -3.34 25.75 -6.72
CA ALA A 143 -2.04 25.36 -6.23
C ALA A 143 -1.50 24.20 -7.08
N ILE A 144 -0.27 24.33 -7.56
CA ILE A 144 0.46 23.22 -8.19
C ILE A 144 1.09 22.45 -7.05
N CYS A 145 0.39 21.42 -6.58
CA CYS A 145 0.91 20.51 -5.59
C CYS A 145 1.82 19.50 -6.31
N ALA A 146 2.96 19.16 -5.71
CA ALA A 146 3.71 17.99 -6.16
C ALA A 146 2.78 16.78 -6.00
N ASP A 147 2.46 16.12 -7.11
CA ASP A 147 1.63 14.92 -7.09
C ASP A 147 2.36 13.85 -6.28
N THR A 148 1.97 13.69 -5.01
CA THR A 148 2.38 12.56 -4.18
C THR A 148 1.79 11.23 -4.69
N SER A 149 0.98 11.28 -5.75
CA SER A 149 0.50 10.11 -6.50
C SER A 149 1.41 9.68 -7.65
N ASP A 150 2.37 10.52 -8.06
CA ASP A 150 3.29 10.25 -9.16
C ASP A 150 4.71 9.90 -8.69
N GLU A 151 4.97 9.90 -7.38
CA GLU A 151 5.92 8.92 -6.85
C GLU A 151 5.22 7.56 -6.94
N SER A 152 5.35 6.96 -8.13
CA SER A 152 5.17 5.53 -8.34
C SER A 152 5.55 4.77 -7.07
N ASP A 153 4.75 3.78 -6.69
CA ASP A 153 5.09 2.64 -5.82
C ASP A 153 6.30 1.82 -6.36
N GLY A 154 7.28 2.48 -6.97
CA GLY A 154 8.62 1.99 -7.17
C GLY A 154 9.25 1.85 -5.78
N ILE A 155 9.71 0.64 -5.49
CA ILE A 155 10.39 0.30 -4.26
C ILE A 155 11.56 1.29 -4.05
N SER A 156 11.39 2.25 -3.14
CA SER A 156 12.46 3.19 -2.80
C SER A 156 13.68 2.41 -2.26
N VAL A 157 14.87 2.84 -2.66
CA VAL A 157 16.15 2.25 -2.24
C VAL A 157 16.29 2.24 -0.72
N GLN A 158 15.63 3.16 -0.01
CA GLN A 158 15.59 3.19 1.46
C GLN A 158 14.84 1.98 2.05
N ASN A 159 13.80 1.47 1.39
CA ASN A 159 13.03 0.33 1.89
C ASN A 159 13.72 -1.01 1.60
N ILE A 160 14.50 -1.11 0.52
CA ILE A 160 15.28 -2.33 0.20
C ILE A 160 16.69 -2.35 0.82
N GLY A 161 17.09 -1.25 1.47
CA GLY A 161 18.42 -1.11 2.08
C GLY A 161 18.77 -2.20 3.09
N GLY A 162 17.77 -2.74 3.81
CA GLY A 162 17.97 -3.86 4.73
C GLY A 162 18.50 -5.11 4.04
N VAL A 163 17.99 -5.44 2.84
CA VAL A 163 18.41 -6.64 2.08
C VAL A 163 19.86 -6.52 1.63
N PHE A 164 20.29 -5.33 1.20
CA PHE A 164 21.67 -5.09 0.78
C PHE A 164 22.66 -5.26 1.93
N ILE A 165 22.28 -4.82 3.14
CA ILE A 165 23.09 -5.01 4.35
C ILE A 165 23.26 -6.51 4.65
N PHE A 166 22.20 -7.32 4.62
CA PHE A 166 22.30 -8.76 4.84
C PHE A 166 23.20 -9.46 3.80
N ILE A 167 23.08 -9.11 2.51
CA ILE A 167 23.91 -9.69 1.44
C ILE A 167 25.38 -9.33 1.65
N SER A 168 25.68 -8.05 1.94
CA SER A 168 27.07 -7.61 2.17
C SER A 168 27.71 -8.26 3.41
N ALA A 169 26.94 -8.40 4.50
CA ALA A 169 27.40 -9.06 5.71
C ALA A 169 27.66 -10.56 5.49
N GLY A 170 26.78 -11.25 4.76
CA GLY A 170 26.95 -12.65 4.40
C GLY A 170 28.21 -12.90 3.55
N LEU A 171 28.49 -12.00 2.60
CA LEU A 171 29.70 -12.07 1.78
C LEU A 171 30.96 -11.88 2.63
N LEU A 172 30.99 -10.88 3.51
CA LEU A 172 32.12 -10.63 4.40
C LEU A 172 32.40 -11.82 5.32
N LEU A 173 31.35 -12.39 5.92
CA LEU A 173 31.47 -13.52 6.84
C LEU A 173 31.98 -14.77 6.11
N SER A 174 31.51 -15.02 4.89
CA SER A 174 31.99 -16.11 4.05
C SER A 174 33.49 -16.00 3.73
N VAL A 175 33.96 -14.80 3.36
CA VAL A 175 35.39 -14.56 3.08
C VAL A 175 36.23 -14.76 4.34
N VAL A 176 35.78 -14.28 5.50
CA VAL A 176 36.48 -14.45 6.78
C VAL A 176 36.61 -15.93 7.13
N THR A 177 35.52 -16.70 7.08
CA THR A 177 35.56 -18.14 7.38
C THR A 177 36.52 -18.89 6.46
N LEU A 178 36.50 -18.59 5.16
CA LEU A 178 37.41 -19.18 4.19
C LEU A 178 38.89 -18.85 4.49
N THR A 179 39.19 -17.59 4.85
CA THR A 179 40.57 -17.21 5.20
C THR A 179 41.08 -17.90 6.46
N ILE A 180 40.21 -18.09 7.45
CA ILE A 180 40.55 -18.80 8.70
C ILE A 180 40.87 -20.26 8.39
N GLU A 181 39.98 -20.96 7.68
CA GLU A 181 40.19 -22.38 7.33
C GLU A 181 41.45 -22.57 6.48
N CYS A 182 41.69 -21.70 5.49
CA CYS A 182 42.87 -21.80 4.64
C CYS A 182 44.17 -21.59 5.43
N PHE A 183 44.17 -20.69 6.42
CA PHE A 183 45.31 -20.48 7.30
C PHE A 183 45.56 -21.67 8.23
N TYR A 184 44.52 -22.22 8.87
CA TYR A 184 44.63 -23.41 9.71
C TYR A 184 45.12 -24.63 8.92
N HIS A 185 44.56 -24.86 7.72
CA HIS A 185 44.95 -25.98 6.85
C HIS A 185 46.38 -25.84 6.32
N ARG A 186 46.81 -24.63 5.94
CA ARG A 186 48.21 -24.37 5.56
C ARG A 186 49.18 -24.61 6.72
N ARG A 187 48.80 -24.25 7.96
CA ARG A 187 49.64 -24.46 9.15
C ARG A 187 49.72 -25.92 9.57
N GLN A 188 48.63 -26.70 9.43
CA GLN A 188 48.66 -28.15 9.63
C GLN A 188 49.53 -28.84 8.57
N ASN A 189 49.41 -28.46 7.29
CA ASN A 189 50.23 -29.05 6.23
C ASN A 189 51.73 -28.73 6.39
N LEU A 190 52.10 -27.58 6.95
CA LEU A 190 53.50 -27.28 7.29
C LEU A 190 54.03 -28.17 8.43
N HIS A 191 53.24 -28.42 9.48
CA HIS A 191 53.61 -29.36 10.54
C HIS A 191 53.65 -30.83 10.09
N THR A 192 52.79 -31.23 9.14
CA THR A 192 52.84 -32.59 8.56
C THR A 192 54.03 -32.76 7.61
N VAL A 193 54.47 -31.71 6.91
CA VAL A 193 55.69 -31.73 6.08
C VAL A 193 56.97 -31.73 6.93
N GLU A 194 56.97 -31.07 8.09
CA GLU A 194 58.08 -31.12 9.06
C GLU A 194 58.18 -32.53 9.69
N ASN A 195 57.06 -33.10 10.14
CA ASN A 195 57.01 -34.48 10.67
C ASN A 195 57.37 -35.54 9.60
N HIS A 196 57.03 -35.34 8.32
CA HIS A 196 57.44 -36.27 7.25
C HIS A 196 58.90 -36.09 6.78
N ARG A 197 59.57 -34.99 7.14
CA ARG A 197 60.99 -34.76 6.85
C ARG A 197 61.87 -35.48 7.88
N ASP A 198 61.46 -35.47 9.15
CA ASP A 198 62.14 -36.21 10.22
C ASP A 198 61.99 -37.75 10.06
N ASP A 199 60.88 -38.23 9.51
CA ASP A 199 60.68 -39.67 9.21
C ASP A 199 61.47 -40.19 7.99
N LYS A 200 61.92 -39.31 7.09
CA LYS A 200 62.72 -39.70 5.92
C LYS A 200 64.23 -39.77 6.22
N GLU A 201 64.75 -38.93 7.11
CA GLU A 201 66.17 -38.95 7.49
C GLU A 201 66.53 -40.20 8.32
N ASN A 202 65.60 -40.73 9.11
CA ASN A 202 65.82 -41.92 9.95
C ASN A 202 65.64 -43.27 9.22
N LYS A 203 65.27 -43.27 7.93
CA LYS A 203 65.00 -44.50 7.16
C LYS A 203 66.05 -44.81 6.09
N GLU A 204 66.98 -43.89 5.80
CA GLU A 204 68.04 -44.09 4.80
C GLU A 204 69.36 -44.65 5.38
N THR A 205 69.50 -44.77 6.71
CA THR A 205 70.74 -45.27 7.35
C THR A 205 70.84 -46.78 7.54
N ASN A 206 69.79 -47.56 7.25
CA ASN A 206 69.80 -49.02 7.45
C ASN A 206 69.25 -49.77 6.22
N GLY A 207 70.13 -50.18 5.30
CA GLY A 207 69.81 -51.25 4.35
C GLY A 207 70.45 -51.19 2.97
N THR A 208 71.77 -51.30 2.88
CA THR A 208 72.44 -51.69 1.62
C THR A 208 72.27 -53.20 1.43
N THR A 209 71.84 -53.66 0.25
CA THR A 209 72.53 -54.68 -0.60
C THR A 209 71.58 -55.41 -1.57
N SER A 210 72.03 -55.41 -2.83
CA SER A 210 71.86 -56.41 -3.90
C SER A 210 70.57 -56.51 -4.75
N ILE A 211 70.81 -56.19 -6.04
CA ILE A 211 70.68 -57.08 -7.22
C ILE A 211 69.28 -57.27 -7.86
N ALA A 212 69.30 -57.09 -9.20
CA ALA A 212 68.42 -57.60 -10.27
C ALA A 212 67.21 -56.75 -10.75
N SER A 213 67.42 -56.08 -11.89
CA SER A 213 66.47 -56.07 -13.03
C SER A 213 66.38 -57.49 -13.65
N PRO A 214 65.40 -57.88 -14.52
CA PRO A 214 64.57 -57.06 -15.42
C PRO A 214 63.08 -57.47 -15.65
N HIS A 215 62.33 -56.55 -16.31
CA HIS A 215 61.30 -56.72 -17.36
C HIS A 215 60.09 -57.71 -17.29
N HIS A 216 58.91 -57.14 -17.57
CA HIS A 216 57.95 -57.44 -18.67
C HIS A 216 56.52 -57.98 -18.39
N HIS A 217 55.59 -57.47 -19.23
CA HIS A 217 54.20 -57.87 -19.58
C HIS A 217 53.04 -57.30 -18.72
N ASP A 218 51.93 -56.77 -19.26
CA ASP A 218 51.50 -56.49 -20.64
C ASP A 218 50.19 -55.66 -20.64
N ASN A 219 49.96 -54.91 -21.74
CA ASN A 219 48.73 -54.68 -22.53
C ASN A 219 47.35 -54.61 -21.83
N CYS A 220 46.30 -53.92 -22.31
CA CYS A 220 45.89 -53.17 -23.51
C CYS A 220 44.52 -52.56 -23.07
N GLY A 221 43.92 -51.51 -23.59
CA GLY A 221 44.09 -50.70 -24.79
C GLY A 221 42.80 -49.88 -24.98
N ASN A 222 42.82 -49.05 -26.03
CA ASN A 222 41.74 -48.27 -26.66
C ASN A 222 41.12 -47.10 -25.88
N SER A 223 41.24 -45.84 -26.31
CA SER A 223 41.00 -45.17 -27.60
C SER A 223 39.61 -44.52 -27.70
N SER A 224 39.63 -43.27 -28.18
CA SER A 224 38.57 -42.56 -28.91
C SER A 224 37.50 -41.80 -28.12
N ASN A 225 37.82 -40.55 -27.80
CA ASN A 225 37.26 -39.35 -28.45
C ASN A 225 35.79 -39.42 -28.95
N ARG A 226 34.91 -38.54 -28.42
CA ARG A 226 34.08 -37.67 -29.29
C ARG A 226 33.29 -36.57 -28.55
N ASN A 227 33.37 -35.40 -29.17
CA ASN A 227 32.48 -34.24 -29.13
C ASN A 227 30.98 -34.56 -29.27
N ASN A 228 30.13 -33.61 -28.83
CA ASN A 228 29.08 -32.90 -29.61
C ASN A 228 28.42 -31.87 -28.66
N HIS A 229 28.39 -30.56 -28.92
CA HIS A 229 27.69 -29.77 -29.96
C HIS A 229 26.15 -29.89 -29.96
N ILE A 230 25.53 -28.81 -29.51
CA ILE A 230 24.22 -28.20 -29.84
C ILE A 230 23.03 -29.12 -30.17
N THR A 231 22.01 -29.06 -29.31
CA THR A 231 20.60 -29.10 -29.69
C THR A 231 19.82 -28.06 -28.90
N SER A 232 19.22 -27.11 -29.62
CA SER A 232 18.08 -26.31 -29.18
C SER A 232 16.89 -27.24 -28.90
N CYS A 233 16.17 -27.02 -27.79
CA CYS A 233 14.73 -27.23 -27.68
C CYS A 233 14.19 -26.58 -26.39
N GLY A 234 13.03 -25.95 -26.51
CA GLY A 234 12.48 -25.01 -25.53
C GLY A 234 12.03 -25.62 -24.21
N THR A 235 11.88 -24.75 -23.22
CA THR A 235 11.14 -25.05 -22.01
C THR A 235 9.78 -24.39 -22.12
N ASP A 236 8.79 -25.28 -22.17
CA ASP A 236 7.37 -25.00 -22.17
C ASP A 236 6.93 -24.12 -21.01
N ASN A 237 5.93 -23.32 -21.34
CA ASN A 237 5.02 -22.64 -20.45
C ASN A 237 4.47 -23.61 -19.39
N ALA A 238 4.77 -23.36 -18.12
CA ALA A 238 3.90 -23.81 -17.04
C ALA A 238 2.79 -22.77 -16.88
N GLY A 239 1.66 -23.02 -17.55
CA GLY A 239 0.41 -22.34 -17.29
C GLY A 239 -0.06 -22.63 -15.87
N PHE A 240 -0.40 -21.57 -15.14
CA PHE A 240 -1.30 -21.64 -14.00
C PHE A 240 -2.72 -21.49 -14.57
N GLU A 241 -3.49 -22.57 -14.56
CA GLU A 241 -4.94 -22.53 -14.73
C GLU A 241 -5.57 -21.83 -13.51
N TYR A 242 -6.55 -20.97 -13.81
CA TYR A 242 -7.67 -20.65 -12.93
C TYR A 242 -8.89 -21.41 -13.45
#